data_AF-A0AAU9CZB6-F1
#
_entry.id   AF-A0AAU9CZB6-F1
#
_cell.length_a   1.000
_cell.length_b   1.000
_cell.length_c   1.000
_cell.angle_alpha   90.00
_cell.angle_beta   90.00
_cell.angle_gamma   90.00
#
_symmetry.space_group_name_H-M   'P 1'
#
loop_
_entity.id
_entity.type
_entity.pdbx_description
1 polymer ?
#
loop_
_entity_poly.entity_id
_entity_poly.type
_entity_poly.pdbx_seq_one_letter_code
_entity_poly.pdbx_strand_id
1 'polypeptide(L)'
;MSKYDELTQTEHDKRIESENVEQTMRKVRQLQESYDEHFQRANRFFEEIGFEFRGSDRANVFGALKEEHHRQMLNIKNHLGAQEESLRAANRKLETELDEVVAAKKQALREESQ
;
A
#
# COMPACT_ATOMS: atom_id res chain seq x y z
N MET A 1 15.08 35.13 -3.16
CA MET A 1 13.98 34.58 -2.36
C MET A 1 14.40 34.64 -0.91
N SER A 2 13.48 34.93 0.02
CA SER A 2 13.77 34.75 1.44
C SER A 2 13.87 33.25 1.76
N LYS A 3 14.65 32.90 2.79
CA LYS A 3 14.68 31.56 3.38
C LYS A 3 13.27 31.09 3.77
N TYR A 4 12.40 32.01 4.18
CA TYR A 4 10.99 31.71 4.48
C TYR A 4 10.19 31.33 3.23
N ASP A 5 10.41 32.00 2.10
CA ASP A 5 9.73 31.69 0.84
C ASP A 5 10.13 30.29 0.33
N GLU A 6 11.42 29.97 0.41
CA GLU A 6 11.96 28.65 0.03
C GLU A 6 11.38 27.53 0.90
N LEU A 7 11.31 27.75 2.21
CA LEU A 7 10.69 26.79 3.13
C LEU A 7 9.18 26.67 2.93
N THR A 8 8.50 27.74 2.52
CA THR A 8 7.06 27.70 2.19
C THR A 8 6.79 26.89 0.93
N GLN A 9 7.62 27.06 -0.10
CA GLN A 9 7.54 26.21 -1.29
C GLN A 9 7.83 24.75 -0.94
N THR A 10 8.86 24.48 -0.14
CA THR A 10 9.21 23.13 0.31
C THR A 10 8.06 22.48 1.09
N GLU A 11 7.41 23.23 2.00
CA GLU A 11 6.23 22.74 2.73
C GLU A 11 5.09 22.37 1.77
N HIS A 12 4.82 23.23 0.78
CA HIS A 12 3.77 23.00 -0.21
C HIS A 12 4.04 21.73 -1.03
N ASP A 13 5.26 21.57 -1.55
CA ASP A 13 5.65 20.41 -2.35
C ASP A 13 5.54 19.11 -1.54
N LYS A 14 5.99 19.12 -0.28
CA LYS A 14 5.87 17.96 0.62
C LYS A 14 4.43 17.61 0.97
N ARG A 15 3.54 18.60 1.10
CA ARG A 15 2.09 18.35 1.30
C ARG A 15 1.47 17.66 0.08
N ILE A 16 1.81 18.12 -1.14
CA ILE A 16 1.37 17.45 -2.37
C ILE A 16 1.88 16.00 -2.42
N GLU A 17 3.14 15.77 -2.04
CA GLU A 17 3.70 14.42 -1.98
C GLU A 17 2.95 13.53 -0.97
N SER A 18 2.66 14.06 0.22
CA SER A 18 1.88 13.35 1.24
C SER A 18 0.48 12.99 0.74
N GLU A 19 -0.23 13.92 0.09
CA GLU A 19 -1.54 13.66 -0.50
C GLU A 19 -1.48 12.56 -1.57
N ASN A 20 -0.44 12.55 -2.40
CA ASN A 20 -0.23 11.51 -3.41
C ASN A 20 0.03 10.14 -2.78
N VAL A 21 0.81 10.07 -1.70
CA VAL A 21 1.04 8.83 -0.93
C VAL A 21 -0.29 8.33 -0.36
N GLU A 22 -1.09 9.19 0.26
CA GLU A 22 -2.40 8.82 0.82
C GLU A 22 -3.38 8.33 -0.25
N GLN A 23 -3.43 8.99 -1.42
CA GLN A 23 -4.24 8.54 -2.55
C GLN A 23 -3.79 7.17 -3.04
N THR A 24 -2.47 6.94 -3.12
CA THR A 24 -1.92 5.65 -3.54
C THR A 24 -2.25 4.55 -2.51
N MET A 25 -2.14 4.84 -1.21
CA MET A 25 -2.55 3.92 -0.15
C MET A 25 -4.02 3.51 -0.27
N ARG A 26 -4.91 4.48 -0.57
CA ARG A 26 -6.33 4.19 -0.81
C ARG A 26 -6.53 3.23 -1.98
N LYS A 27 -5.81 3.42 -3.08
CA LYS A 27 -5.86 2.50 -4.24
C LYS A 27 -5.35 1.10 -3.90
N VAL A 28 -4.26 0.99 -3.13
CA VAL A 28 -3.75 -0.32 -2.67
C VAL A 28 -4.78 -1.04 -1.82
N ARG A 29 -5.46 -0.35 -0.90
CA ARG A 29 -6.54 -0.95 -0.08
C ARG A 29 -7.72 -1.43 -0.92
N GLN A 30 -8.16 -0.62 -1.88
CA GLN A 30 -9.23 -1.01 -2.81
C GLN A 30 -8.84 -2.25 -3.63
N LEU A 31 -7.58 -2.36 -4.05
CA LEU A 31 -7.09 -3.56 -4.72
C LEU A 31 -7.09 -4.77 -3.79
N GLN A 32 -6.63 -4.63 -2.55
CA GLN A 32 -6.66 -5.71 -1.55
C GLN A 32 -8.09 -6.23 -1.32
N GLU A 33 -9.06 -5.32 -1.12
CA GLU A 33 -10.47 -5.66 -0.94
C GLU A 33 -11.04 -6.42 -2.15
N SER A 34 -10.77 -5.90 -3.36
CA SER A 34 -11.18 -6.55 -4.61
C SER A 34 -10.59 -7.95 -4.76
N TYR A 35 -9.29 -8.11 -4.50
CA TYR A 35 -8.63 -9.40 -4.54
C TYR A 35 -9.17 -10.36 -3.48
N ASP A 36 -9.46 -9.90 -2.28
CA ASP A 36 -10.04 -10.74 -1.22
C ASP A 36 -11.39 -11.34 -1.61
N GLU A 37 -12.26 -10.57 -2.26
CA GLU A 37 -13.51 -11.11 -2.81
C GLU A 37 -13.24 -12.20 -3.87
N HIS A 38 -12.32 -11.93 -4.81
CA HIS A 38 -11.97 -12.88 -5.86
C HIS A 38 -11.38 -14.18 -5.28
N PHE A 39 -10.50 -14.06 -4.29
CA PHE A 39 -9.90 -15.20 -3.60
C PHE A 39 -10.93 -16.02 -2.85
N GLN A 40 -11.90 -15.39 -2.17
CA GLN A 40 -13.00 -16.10 -1.52
C GLN A 40 -13.88 -16.85 -2.52
N ARG A 41 -14.17 -16.25 -3.68
CA ARG A 41 -14.94 -16.92 -4.75
C ARG A 41 -14.15 -18.10 -5.34
N ALA A 42 -12.86 -17.93 -5.60
CA ALA A 42 -12.01 -18.98 -6.12
C ALA A 42 -11.86 -20.15 -5.13
N ASN A 43 -11.69 -19.85 -3.83
CA ASN A 43 -11.63 -20.90 -2.80
C ASN A 43 -12.92 -21.70 -2.73
N ARG A 44 -14.10 -21.03 -2.77
CA ARG A 44 -15.39 -21.73 -2.84
C ARG A 44 -15.50 -22.61 -4.08
N PHE A 45 -15.09 -22.11 -5.24
CA PHE A 45 -15.04 -22.91 -6.47
C PHE A 45 -14.20 -24.18 -6.27
N PHE A 46 -12.98 -24.08 -5.75
CA PHE A 46 -12.13 -25.25 -5.47
C PHE A 46 -12.74 -26.21 -4.42
N GLU A 47 -13.51 -25.71 -3.47
CA GLU A 47 -14.23 -26.56 -2.50
C GLU A 47 -15.39 -27.32 -3.15
N GLU A 48 -16.18 -26.62 -3.96
CA GLU A 48 -17.35 -27.18 -4.66
C GLU A 48 -16.94 -28.28 -5.65
N ILE A 49 -16.01 -27.97 -6.57
CA ILE A 49 -15.61 -28.93 -7.59
C ILE A 49 -14.68 -30.00 -7.04
N GLY A 50 -14.02 -29.75 -5.91
CA GLY A 50 -13.04 -30.68 -5.33
C GLY A 50 -13.62 -32.03 -4.95
N PHE A 51 -14.93 -32.12 -4.69
CA PHE A 51 -15.62 -33.39 -4.48
C PHE A 51 -15.66 -34.26 -5.74
N GLU A 52 -15.79 -33.66 -6.93
CA GLU A 52 -15.87 -34.39 -8.20
C GLU A 52 -14.55 -35.08 -8.57
N PHE A 53 -13.43 -34.55 -8.05
CA PHE A 53 -12.11 -35.10 -8.31
C PHE A 53 -11.68 -36.17 -7.28
N ARG A 54 -12.44 -36.41 -6.20
CA ARG A 54 -12.08 -37.39 -5.17
C ARG A 54 -12.10 -38.81 -5.73
N GLY A 55 -10.99 -39.51 -5.59
CA GLY A 55 -10.85 -40.89 -6.08
C GLY A 55 -10.75 -40.99 -7.61
N SER A 56 -10.65 -39.87 -8.32
CA SER A 56 -10.39 -39.84 -9.77
C SER A 56 -8.89 -39.87 -10.07
N ASP A 57 -8.51 -40.36 -11.25
CA ASP A 57 -7.12 -40.30 -11.75
C ASP A 57 -6.61 -38.85 -11.88
N ARG A 58 -7.54 -37.87 -11.89
CA ARG A 58 -7.24 -36.43 -11.98
C ARG A 58 -7.11 -35.75 -10.62
N ALA A 59 -7.27 -36.46 -9.51
CA ALA A 59 -7.17 -35.90 -8.15
C ALA A 59 -5.84 -35.16 -7.92
N ASN A 60 -4.73 -35.73 -8.38
CA ASN A 60 -3.39 -35.15 -8.23
C ASN A 60 -3.24 -33.83 -9.01
N VAL A 61 -3.77 -33.79 -10.24
CA VAL A 61 -3.73 -32.58 -11.09
C VAL A 61 -4.57 -31.47 -10.46
N PHE A 62 -5.75 -31.83 -9.95
CA PHE A 62 -6.62 -30.90 -9.25
C PHE A 62 -5.96 -30.35 -7.97
N GLY A 63 -5.32 -31.21 -7.18
CA GLY A 63 -4.55 -30.82 -6.00
C GLY A 63 -3.43 -29.82 -6.32
N ALA A 64 -2.62 -30.11 -7.34
CA ALA A 64 -1.55 -29.23 -7.79
C ALA A 64 -2.08 -27.86 -8.26
N LEU A 65 -3.22 -27.83 -8.98
CA LEU A 65 -3.84 -26.59 -9.41
C LEU A 65 -4.32 -25.74 -8.22
N LYS A 66 -4.94 -26.37 -7.22
CA LYS A 66 -5.38 -25.71 -5.99
C LYS A 66 -4.19 -25.13 -5.19
N GLU A 67 -3.11 -25.89 -5.09
CA GLU A 67 -1.87 -25.43 -4.42
C GLU A 67 -1.22 -24.26 -5.16
N GLU A 68 -1.14 -24.31 -6.49
CA GLU A 68 -0.60 -23.21 -7.28
C GLU A 68 -1.47 -21.95 -7.14
N HIS A 69 -2.80 -22.09 -7.20
CA HIS A 69 -3.71 -20.98 -6.96
C HIS A 69 -3.49 -20.37 -5.57
N HIS A 70 -3.37 -21.20 -4.53
CA HIS A 70 -3.12 -20.74 -3.16
C HIS A 70 -1.78 -19.99 -3.06
N ARG A 71 -0.74 -20.50 -3.71
CA ARG A 71 0.58 -19.85 -3.77
C ARG A 71 0.50 -18.48 -4.44
N GLN A 72 -0.18 -18.38 -5.57
CA GLN A 72 -0.37 -17.10 -6.28
C GLN A 72 -1.17 -16.10 -5.44
N MET A 73 -2.24 -16.55 -4.78
CA MET A 73 -3.00 -15.74 -3.83
C MET A 73 -2.10 -15.16 -2.74
N LEU A 74 -1.30 -16.00 -2.08
CA LEU A 74 -0.37 -15.55 -1.04
C LEU A 74 0.66 -14.55 -1.58
N ASN A 75 1.20 -14.79 -2.77
CA ASN A 75 2.15 -13.87 -3.41
C ASN A 75 1.52 -12.48 -3.64
N ILE A 76 0.30 -12.43 -4.16
CA ILE A 76 -0.42 -11.17 -4.39
C ILE A 76 -0.69 -10.46 -3.05
N LYS A 77 -1.19 -11.17 -2.05
CA LYS A 77 -1.45 -10.60 -0.71
C LYS A 77 -0.19 -10.02 -0.08
N ASN A 78 0.91 -10.78 -0.12
CA ASN A 78 2.19 -10.34 0.42
C ASN A 78 2.72 -9.12 -0.34
N HIS A 79 2.60 -9.10 -1.66
CA HIS A 79 3.03 -7.97 -2.47
C HIS A 79 2.25 -6.69 -2.14
N LEU A 80 0.91 -6.77 -2.09
CA LEU A 80 0.07 -5.62 -1.74
C LEU A 80 0.29 -5.17 -0.28
N GLY A 81 0.47 -6.12 0.64
CA GLY A 81 0.79 -5.82 2.04
C GLY A 81 2.13 -5.07 2.19
N ALA A 82 3.18 -5.54 1.50
CA ALA A 82 4.47 -4.87 1.49
C ALA A 82 4.40 -3.46 0.87
N GLN A 83 3.63 -3.28 -0.21
CA GLN A 83 3.38 -1.96 -0.79
C GLN A 83 2.67 -1.03 0.20
N GLU A 84 1.63 -1.49 0.90
CA GLU A 84 0.95 -0.67 1.90
C GLU A 84 1.89 -0.28 3.06
N GLU A 85 2.70 -1.21 3.55
CA GLU A 85 3.67 -0.94 4.61
C GLU A 85 4.74 0.08 4.17
N SER A 86 5.25 -0.05 2.95
CA SER A 86 6.18 0.91 2.35
C SER A 86 5.58 2.30 2.24
N LEU A 87 4.31 2.41 1.81
CA LEU A 87 3.62 3.69 1.71
C LEU A 87 3.36 4.31 3.10
N ARG A 88 3.00 3.50 4.11
CA ARG A 88 2.89 3.98 5.50
C ARG A 88 4.22 4.49 6.05
N ALA A 89 5.32 3.83 5.72
CA ALA A 89 6.65 4.28 6.11
C ALA A 89 7.00 5.62 5.43
N ALA A 90 6.72 5.75 4.13
CA ALA A 90 6.91 7.00 3.39
C ALA A 90 6.07 8.14 3.96
N ASN A 91 4.80 7.92 4.30
CA ASN A 91 3.92 8.94 4.87
C ASN A 91 4.46 9.46 6.22
N ARG A 92 4.86 8.55 7.13
CA ARG A 92 5.46 8.92 8.43
C ARG A 92 6.74 9.74 8.28
N LYS A 93 7.54 9.41 7.26
CA LYS A 93 8.75 10.17 6.93
C LYS A 93 8.38 11.58 6.46
N LEU A 94 7.40 11.72 5.57
CA LEU A 94 6.92 13.02 5.09
C LEU A 94 6.33 13.87 6.23
N GLU A 95 5.58 13.27 7.15
CA GLU A 95 5.08 13.95 8.35
C GLU A 95 6.23 14.53 9.19
N THR A 96 7.27 13.73 9.42
CA THR A 96 8.47 14.18 10.16
C THR A 96 9.18 15.33 9.44
N GLU A 97 9.37 15.22 8.12
CA GLU A 97 10.01 16.26 7.32
C GLU A 97 9.18 17.55 7.27
N LEU A 98 7.84 17.44 7.27
CA LEU A 98 6.95 18.61 7.36
C LEU A 98 7.08 19.32 8.70
N ASP A 99 7.16 18.57 9.80
CA ASP A 99 7.38 19.14 11.14
C ASP A 99 8.71 19.89 11.23
N GLU A 100 9.78 19.33 10.63
CA GLU A 100 11.09 19.98 10.53
C GLU A 100 11.02 21.29 9.73
N VAL A 101 10.32 21.29 8.59
CA VAL A 101 10.13 22.50 7.78
C VAL A 101 9.36 23.57 8.55
N VAL A 102 8.29 23.18 9.28
CA VAL A 102 7.52 24.10 10.13
C VAL A 102 8.40 24.70 11.23
N ALA A 103 9.25 23.90 11.87
CA ALA A 103 10.20 24.38 12.86
C ALA A 103 11.21 25.38 12.26
N ALA A 104 11.77 25.05 11.09
CA ALA A 104 12.70 25.92 10.37
C ALA A 104 12.05 27.25 9.95
N LYS A 105 10.77 27.24 9.51
CA LYS A 105 10.03 28.46 9.17
C LYS A 105 9.86 29.37 10.39
N LYS A 106 9.51 28.80 11.54
CA LYS A 106 9.40 29.55 12.81
C LYS A 106 10.73 30.19 13.19
N GLN A 107 11.85 29.50 12.97
CA GLN A 107 13.17 30.03 13.23
C GLN A 107 13.52 31.17 12.26
N ALA A 108 13.31 30.98 10.95
CA ALA A 108 13.58 32.00 9.94
C ALA A 108 12.79 33.31 10.21
N LEU A 109 11.52 33.20 10.59
CA LEU A 109 10.71 34.38 10.97
C LEU A 109 11.30 35.14 12.18
N ARG A 110 11.85 34.42 13.17
CA ARG A 110 12.49 35.04 14.33
C ARG A 110 13.79 35.74 13.95
N GLU A 111 14.58 35.13 13.07
CA GLU A 111 15.84 35.68 12.54
C GLU A 111 15.58 36.94 11.68
N GLU A 112 14.50 36.98 10.91
CA GLU A 112 14.11 38.15 10.09
C GLU A 112 13.47 39.29 10.90
N SER A 113 13.00 39.00 12.12
CA SER A 113 12.38 39.99 13.03
C SER A 113 13.39 40.66 13.97
N GLN A 114 14.69 40.34 13.86
CA GLN A 114 15.81 40.94 14.60
C GLN A 114 16.60 41.90 13.72
#